data_AF-A0A377XMX2-F1
#
_entry.id   AF-A0A377XMX2-F1
#
_cell.length_a   1.000
_cell.length_b   1.000
_cell.length_c   1.000
_cell.angle_alpha   90.00
_cell.angle_beta   90.00
_cell.angle_gamma   90.00
#
_symmetry.space_group_name_H-M   'P 1'
#
loop_
_entity.id
_entity.type
_entity.pdbx_description
1 polymer ?
#
loop_
_entity_poly.entity_id
_entity_poly.type
_entity_poly.pdbx_seq_one_letter_code
_entity_poly.pdbx_strand_id
1 'polypeptide(L)' 'MFKPNADFLLRVSGMSMKDIGILDGDLLAVHKTQDVRNGQVVVARIDEEVTVKRLKKAGQCR' A
#
# COMPACT_ATOMS: atom_id res chain seq x y z
N MET A 1 -11.10 10.46 11.93
CA MET A 1 -11.41 9.02 12.13
C MET A 1 -11.11 8.30 10.83
N PHE A 2 -10.19 7.34 10.81
CA PHE A 2 -9.84 6.60 9.59
C PHE A 2 -11.03 5.72 9.17
N LYS A 3 -11.44 5.80 7.90
CA LYS A 3 -12.43 4.91 7.29
C LYS A 3 -11.83 4.39 5.98
N PRO A 4 -11.62 3.08 5.80
CA PRO A 4 -11.90 1.94 6.71
C PRO A 4 -10.99 1.86 7.95
N ASN A 5 -11.34 0.99 8.90
CA ASN A 5 -10.54 0.72 10.10
C ASN A 5 -9.18 0.12 9.71
N ALA A 6 -8.11 0.60 10.32
CA ALA A 6 -6.79 0.01 10.14
C ALA A 6 -6.71 -1.31 10.91
N ASP A 7 -6.28 -2.38 10.25
CA ASP A 7 -6.08 -3.69 10.86
C ASP A 7 -4.69 -3.77 11.52
N PHE A 8 -3.69 -3.12 10.92
CA PHE A 8 -2.33 -3.08 11.46
C PHE A 8 -1.57 -1.85 10.97
N LEU A 9 -0.51 -1.51 11.70
CA LEU A 9 0.41 -0.42 11.36
C LEU A 9 1.70 -1.00 10.78
N LEU A 10 2.16 -0.42 9.68
CA LEU A 10 3.47 -0.74 9.09
C LEU A 10 4.41 0.44 9.21
N ARG A 11 5.64 0.19 9.63
CA ARG A 11 6.70 1.19 9.57
C ARG A 11 7.32 1.19 8.18
N VAL A 12 7.37 2.36 7.56
CA VAL A 12 8.03 2.54 6.27
C VAL A 12 9.53 2.45 6.46
N SER A 13 10.17 1.72 5.56
CA SER A 13 11.61 1.68 5.39
C SER A 13 11.92 2.10 3.97
N GLY A 14 12.49 3.29 3.77
CA GLY A 14 12.89 3.85 2.50
C GLY A 14 12.04 5.02 1.99
N MET A 15 12.50 5.66 0.91
CA MET A 15 11.94 6.89 0.36
C MET A 15 11.10 6.69 -0.92
N SER A 16 10.66 5.46 -1.20
CA SER A 16 10.01 5.10 -2.48
C SER A 16 8.65 5.79 -2.70
N MET A 17 8.00 6.26 -1.64
CA MET A 17 6.68 6.94 -1.70
C MET A 17 6.76 8.41 -1.23
N LYS A 18 7.95 9.02 -1.27
CA LYS A 18 8.15 10.43 -0.88
C LYS A 18 7.28 11.40 -1.67
N ASP A 19 6.99 11.06 -2.93
CA ASP A 19 6.21 11.91 -3.86
C ASP A 19 4.74 12.05 -3.44
N ILE A 20 4.26 11.18 -2.54
CA ILE A 20 2.91 11.26 -1.96
C ILE A 20 2.94 11.61 -0.46
N GLY A 21 4.08 12.06 0.06
CA GLY A 21 4.23 12.50 1.45
C GLY A 21 4.44 11.38 2.46
N ILE A 22 4.84 10.18 2.01
CA ILE A 22 5.22 9.07 2.91
C ILE A 22 6.74 9.06 3.03
N LEU A 23 7.24 9.32 4.23
CA LEU A 23 8.67 9.39 4.53
C LEU A 23 9.16 8.12 5.24
N ASP A 24 10.48 7.94 5.25
CA ASP A 24 11.12 6.88 6.01
C ASP A 24 10.84 7.07 7.52
N GLY A 25 10.44 5.99 8.20
CA GLY A 25 10.05 6.02 9.61
C GLY A 25 8.57 6.32 9.88
N ASP A 26 7.78 6.69 8.85
CA ASP A 26 6.35 6.90 9.03
C ASP A 26 5.60 5.59 9.32
N LEU A 27 4.47 5.71 10.03
CA LEU A 27 3.56 4.62 10.32
C LEU A 27 2.36 4.66 9.38
N LEU A 28 2.23 3.67 8.50
CA LEU A 28 1.03 3.48 7.69
C LEU A 28 0.00 2.64 8.41
N ALA A 29 -1.19 3.22 8.55
CA ALA A 29 -2.42 2.50 8.83
C ALA A 29 -2.86 1.70 7.59
N VAL A 30 -2.77 0.37 7.68
CA VAL A 30 -3.18 -0.54 6.60
C VAL A 30 -4.49 -1.21 6.97
N HIS A 31 -5.42 -1.17 6.02
CA HIS A 31 -6.64 -1.98 6.05
C HIS A 31 -6.48 -3.17 5.10
N LYS A 32 -6.66 -4.38 5.62
CA LYS A 32 -6.56 -5.62 4.85
C LYS A 32 -7.86 -5.83 4.09
N THR A 33 -7.86 -5.49 2.80
CA THR A 33 -8.95 -5.79 1.88
C THR A 33 -8.46 -6.62 0.70
N GLN A 34 -9.29 -7.56 0.23
CA GLN A 34 -9.03 -8.29 -1.01
C GLN A 34 -9.58 -7.55 -2.25
N ASP A 35 -10.52 -6.62 -2.03
CA ASP A 35 -11.13 -5.85 -3.11
C ASP A 35 -10.38 -4.53 -3.30
N VAL A 36 -9.33 -4.61 -4.13
CA VAL A 36 -8.50 -3.47 -4.52
C VAL A 36 -8.79 -3.05 -5.96
N ARG A 37 -9.01 -1.74 -6.14
CA ARG A 37 -9.30 -1.12 -7.43
C ARG A 37 -8.03 -0.62 -8.11
N ASN A 38 -8.06 -0.54 -9.43
CA ASN A 38 -6.98 0.06 -10.19
C ASN A 38 -6.74 1.51 -9.80
N GLY A 39 -5.48 1.89 -9.70
CA GLY A 39 -5.03 3.23 -9.33
C GLY A 39 -4.91 3.45 -7.82
N GLN A 40 -5.40 2.53 -6.98
CA GLN A 40 -5.22 2.61 -5.53
C GLN A 40 -3.78 2.28 -5.14
N VAL A 41 -3.29 2.99 -4.11
CA VAL A 41 -2.03 2.65 -3.45
C VAL A 41 -2.29 1.42 -2.58
N VAL A 42 -1.59 0.34 -2.87
CA VAL A 42 -1.69 -0.91 -2.13
C VAL A 42 -0.36 -1.22 -1.49
N VAL A 43 -0.42 -1.79 -0.30
CA VAL A 43 0.74 -2.42 0.31
C VAL A 43 0.72 -3.88 -0.10
N ALA A 44 1.74 -4.30 -0.85
CA ALA A 44 1.90 -5.67 -1.29
C ALA A 44 3.14 -6.26 -0.62
N ARG A 45 2.95 -7.42 0.02
CA ARG A 45 4.08 -8.25 0.45
C ARG A 45 4.46 -9.15 -0.71
N ILE A 46 5.68 -8.97 -1.23
CA ILE A 46 6.27 -9.83 -2.26
C ILE A 46 7.42 -10.56 -1.56
N ASP A 47 7.29 -11.88 -1.47
CA ASP A 47 8.18 -12.74 -0.68
C ASP A 47 8.26 -12.28 0.80
N GLU A 48 9.43 -11.83 1.25
CA GLU A 48 9.65 -11.30 2.59
C GLU A 48 9.65 -9.77 2.64
N GLU A 49 9.57 -9.10 1.49
CA GLU A 49 9.65 -7.65 1.41
C GLU A 49 8.25 -7.02 1.32
N VAL A 50 8.02 -6.00 2.13
CA VAL A 50 6.77 -5.24 2.12
C VAL A 50 6.99 -4.00 1.27
N THR A 51 6.27 -3.92 0.15
CA THR A 51 6.40 -2.83 -0.80
C THR A 51 5.09 -2.06 -0.90
N VAL A 52 5.19 -0.74 -1.07
CA VAL A 52 4.04 0.11 -1.36
C VAL A 52 4.07 0.45 -2.84
N LYS A 53 3.03 0.03 -3.57
CA LYS A 53 2.94 0.20 -5.02
C LYS A 53 1.56 0.70 -5.41
N ARG A 54 1.46 1.40 -6.53
CA ARG A 54 0.17 1.70 -7.14
C ARG A 54 -0.29 0.46 -7.90
N LEU A 55 -1.46 -0.09 -7.54
CA LEU A 55 -2.01 -1.25 -8.24
C LEU A 55 -2.46 -0.84 -9.64
N LYS A 56 -1.93 -1.52 -10.66
CA LYS A 56 -2.43 -1.46 -12.03
C LYS A 56 -2.72 -2.90 -12.46
N LYS A 57 -3.98 -3.37 -12.31
CA LYS A 57 -4.46 -4.58 -12.99
C LYS A 57 -4.35 -4.30 -14.48
N ALA A 58 -3.35 -4.88 -15.13
CA ALA A 58 -3.37 -5.05 -16.57
C ALA A 58 -4.57 -5.96 -16.83
N GLY A 59 -5.59 -5.40 -17.50
CA GLY A 59 -6.81 -6.13 -17.83
C GLY A 59 -6.48 -7.43 -18.57
N GLN A 60 -7.28 -8.46 -18.29
CA GLN A 60 -7.33 -9.69 -19.06
C GLN A 60 -7.18 -9.37 -20.55
N CYS A 61 -6.11 -9.88 -21.17
CA CYS A 61 -6.15 -10.11 -22.60
C CYS A 61 -7.34 -11.04 -22.85
N ARG A 62 -8.30 -10.54 -23.62
CA ARG A 62 -9.50 -11.24 -24.01
C ARG A 62 -9.19 -12.33 -25.02
#